data_AF-A0AA46YXL8-F1
#
_entry.id   AF-A0AA46YXL8-F1
#
_cell.length_a   1.000
_cell.length_b   1.000
_cell.length_c   1.000
_cell.angle_alpha   90.00
_cell.angle_beta   90.00
_cell.angle_gamma   90.00
#
_symmetry.space_group_name_H-M   'P 1'
#
loop_
_entity.id
_entity.type
_entity.pdbx_description
1 polymer ?
#
loop_
_entity_poly.entity_id
_entity_poly.type
_entity_poly.pdbx_seq_one_letter_code
_entity_poly.pdbx_strand_id
1 'polypeptide(L)'
;MTQKDILQLESSDMRQAYLFEENGRWYAYEHSAHRINKFVEGFVDFKHKIQDVCGRIKVEIDLSILEKCSITLCEDSLLVLDCPTA
;
A
#
# COMPACT_ATOMS: atom_id res chain seq x y z
N MET A 1 5.94 -0.47 -13.93
CA MET A 1 5.37 -1.71 -13.35
C MET A 1 3.93 -1.86 -13.80
N THR A 2 3.44 -3.08 -13.99
CA THR A 2 2.02 -3.32 -14.30
C THR A 2 1.26 -3.69 -13.02
N GLN A 3 -0.06 -3.51 -13.03
CA GLN A 3 -0.93 -3.92 -11.93
C GLN A 3 -0.71 -5.38 -11.49
N LYS A 4 -0.41 -6.27 -12.45
CA LYS A 4 -0.14 -7.69 -12.16
C LYS A 4 1.10 -7.88 -11.29
N ASP A 5 2.13 -7.05 -11.47
CA ASP A 5 3.35 -7.11 -10.67
C ASP A 5 3.07 -6.75 -9.20
N ILE A 6 2.29 -5.70 -8.96
CA ILE A 6 1.92 -5.26 -7.61
C ILE A 6 1.10 -6.35 -6.88
N LEU A 7 0.18 -7.00 -7.61
CA LEU A 7 -0.63 -8.08 -7.07
C LEU A 7 0.19 -9.34 -6.77
N GLN A 8 1.24 -9.61 -7.54
CA GLN A 8 2.19 -10.67 -7.23
C GLN A 8 3.01 -10.32 -5.99
N LEU A 9 3.48 -9.07 -5.88
CA LEU A 9 4.21 -8.58 -4.71
C LEU A 9 3.37 -8.69 -3.43
N GLU A 10 2.10 -8.26 -3.48
CA GLU A 10 1.14 -8.40 -2.38
C GLU A 10 0.95 -9.86 -1.94
N SER A 11 1.01 -10.80 -2.88
CA SER A 11 0.89 -12.24 -2.61
C SER A 11 2.19 -12.91 -2.18
N SER A 12 3.35 -12.32 -2.51
CA SER A 12 4.66 -12.95 -2.33
C SER A 12 5.30 -12.62 -1.00
N ASP A 13 5.19 -11.37 -0.51
CA ASP A 13 5.97 -10.92 0.63
C ASP A 13 5.12 -10.41 1.81
N MET A 14 5.20 -11.14 2.92
CA MET A 14 4.40 -10.90 4.12
C MET A 14 5.06 -9.95 5.13
N ARG A 15 6.06 -9.15 4.74
CA ARG A 15 6.63 -8.14 5.65
C ARG A 15 6.55 -6.70 5.13
N GLN A 16 6.50 -6.52 3.82
CA GLN A 16 6.50 -5.19 3.21
C GLN A 16 5.09 -4.75 2.82
N ALA A 17 4.87 -3.45 2.76
CA ALA A 17 3.65 -2.88 2.21
C ALA A 17 3.97 -2.21 0.87
N TYR A 18 3.15 -2.47 -0.13
CA TYR A 18 3.31 -1.98 -1.48
C TYR A 18 2.29 -0.89 -1.76
N LEU A 19 2.78 0.27 -2.18
CA LEU A 19 1.99 1.37 -2.70
C LEU A 19 2.33 1.61 -4.16
N PHE A 20 1.33 1.98 -4.92
CA PHE A 20 1.48 2.36 -6.31
C PHE A 20 0.79 3.67 -6.58
N GLU A 21 1.39 4.47 -7.46
CA GLU A 21 0.85 5.75 -7.88
C GLU A 21 -0.12 5.54 -9.04
N GLU A 22 -1.30 6.17 -8.94
CA GLU A 22 -2.29 6.24 -10.00
C GLU A 22 -2.94 7.64 -10.00
N ASN A 23 -2.76 8.39 -11.09
CA ASN A 23 -3.31 9.75 -11.27
C ASN A 23 -2.90 10.76 -10.17
N GLY A 24 -1.65 10.72 -9.74
CA GLY A 24 -1.06 11.57 -8.70
C GLY A 24 -1.42 11.16 -7.27
N ARG A 25 -2.06 10.00 -7.09
CA ARG A 25 -2.47 9.49 -5.77
C ARG A 25 -1.89 8.11 -5.51
N TRP A 26 -1.61 7.83 -4.25
CA TRP A 26 -1.02 6.56 -3.86
C TRP A 26 -2.07 5.60 -3.33
N TYR A 27 -2.00 4.36 -3.79
CA TYR A 27 -2.92 3.31 -3.42
C TYR A 27 -2.18 2.08 -2.93
N ALA A 28 -2.76 1.41 -1.94
CA ALA A 28 -2.32 0.11 -1.47
C ALA A 28 -3.47 -0.88 -1.59
N TYR A 29 -3.17 -2.12 -1.99
CA TYR A 29 -4.15 -3.19 -1.94
C TYR A 29 -4.41 -3.67 -0.51
N GLU A 30 -5.50 -4.42 -0.33
CA GLU A 30 -6.04 -4.80 0.97
C GLU A 30 -5.01 -5.30 1.98
N HIS A 31 -4.09 -6.21 1.62
CA HIS A 31 -3.07 -6.70 2.56
C HIS A 31 -2.08 -5.60 2.96
N SER A 32 -1.58 -4.83 1.99
CA SER A 32 -0.63 -3.75 2.24
C SER A 32 -1.28 -2.63 3.05
N ALA A 33 -2.51 -2.25 2.70
CA ALA A 33 -3.29 -1.27 3.43
C ALA A 33 -3.58 -1.73 4.87
N HIS A 34 -3.93 -3.00 5.08
CA HIS A 34 -4.14 -3.55 6.41
C HIS A 34 -2.87 -3.53 7.27
N ARG A 35 -1.71 -3.83 6.65
CA ARG A 35 -0.42 -3.79 7.33
C ARG A 35 -0.03 -2.36 7.72
N ILE A 36 -0.18 -1.41 6.80
CA ILE A 36 0.03 0.01 7.09
C ILE A 36 -0.91 0.39 8.24
N ASN A 37 -2.21 0.12 8.15
CA ASN A 37 -3.17 0.44 9.20
C ASN A 37 -2.76 -0.07 10.59
N LYS A 38 -2.29 -1.31 10.65
CA LYS A 38 -1.79 -1.92 11.89
C LYS A 38 -0.54 -1.22 12.40
N PHE A 39 0.36 -0.83 11.51
CA PHE A 39 1.62 -0.17 11.85
C PHE A 39 1.44 1.27 12.33
N VAL A 40 0.58 2.05 11.68
CA VAL A 40 0.26 3.43 12.07
C VAL A 40 -0.86 3.51 13.12
N GLU A 41 -1.23 2.39 13.75
CA GLU A 41 -2.22 2.25 14.83
C GLU A 41 -3.42 3.20 14.71
N GLY A 42 -4.26 2.97 13.69
CA GLY A 42 -5.52 3.71 13.53
C GLY A 42 -5.55 4.69 12.36
N PHE A 43 -4.67 4.53 11.37
CA PHE A 43 -4.64 5.41 10.20
C PHE A 43 -5.74 5.14 9.17
N VAL A 44 -6.04 3.87 8.87
CA VAL A 44 -6.93 3.55 7.75
C VAL A 44 -8.37 3.58 8.23
N ASP A 45 -8.94 4.76 8.16
CA ASP A 45 -10.36 4.90 7.85
C ASP A 45 -10.54 4.30 6.43
N PHE A 46 -10.94 3.04 6.36
CA PHE A 46 -11.23 2.29 5.12
C PHE A 46 -12.38 2.91 4.29
N LYS A 47 -12.74 4.17 4.54
CA LYS A 47 -13.71 4.96 3.79
C LYS A 47 -13.34 5.13 2.32
N HIS A 48 -12.06 5.22 1.99
CA HIS A 48 -11.60 5.40 0.60
C HIS A 48 -11.18 4.06 -0.04
N LYS A 49 -11.98 3.01 0.21
CA LYS A 49 -11.88 1.73 -0.51
C LYS A 49 -12.42 1.93 -1.93
N ILE A 50 -11.53 1.82 -2.91
CA ILE A 50 -11.87 1.83 -4.32
C ILE A 50 -11.82 0.40 -4.83
N GLN A 51 -12.89 -0.04 -5.49
CA GLN A 51 -12.87 -1.32 -6.19
C GLN A 51 -12.27 -1.12 -7.57
N ASP A 52 -11.20 -1.84 -7.84
CA ASP A 52 -10.51 -1.81 -9.12
C ASP A 52 -11.28 -2.63 -10.20
N VAL A 53 -10.90 -2.49 -11.47
CA VAL A 53 -11.54 -3.17 -12.62
C VAL A 53 -11.55 -4.70 -12.50
N CYS A 54 -10.63 -5.28 -11.74
CA CYS A 54 -10.60 -6.73 -11.44
C CYS A 54 -11.43 -7.13 -10.21
N GLY A 55 -12.20 -6.20 -9.61
CA GLY A 55 -13.00 -6.45 -8.41
C GLY A 55 -12.22 -6.44 -7.10
N ARG A 56 -10.91 -6.13 -7.14
CA ARG A 56 -10.03 -6.07 -5.96
C ARG A 56 -10.15 -4.72 -5.27
N ILE A 57 -10.06 -4.72 -3.95
CA ILE A 57 -10.13 -3.49 -3.15
C ILE A 57 -8.74 -2.89 -3.05
N LYS A 58 -8.61 -1.65 -3.50
CA LYS A 58 -7.46 -0.77 -3.22
C LYS A 58 -7.91 0.35 -2.29
N VAL A 59 -6.98 0.88 -1.50
CA VAL A 59 -7.22 1.94 -0.52
C VAL A 59 -6.25 3.06 -0.82
N GLU A 60 -6.76 4.27 -0.92
CA GLU A 60 -5.91 5.46 -1.03
C GLU A 60 -5.13 5.65 0.27
N ILE A 61 -3.81 5.81 0.17
CA ILE A 61 -2.92 6.03 1.30
C ILE A 61 -2.27 7.41 1.15
N ASP A 62 -2.44 8.25 2.15
CA ASP A 62 -1.75 9.52 2.22
C ASP A 62 -0.28 9.27 2.60
N LEU A 63 0.68 9.83 1.84
CA LEU A 63 2.10 9.62 2.15
C LEU A 63 2.51 10.32 3.46
N SER A 64 1.76 11.31 3.94
CA SER A 64 2.09 12.09 5.15
C SER A 64 2.10 11.24 6.41
N ILE A 65 1.46 10.07 6.39
CA ILE A 65 1.40 9.16 7.54
C ILE A 65 2.48 8.09 7.52
N LEU A 66 3.18 8.00 6.39
CA LEU A 66 4.31 7.11 6.19
C LEU A 66 5.58 7.70 6.81
N GLU A 67 5.52 8.85 7.49
CA GLU A 67 6.65 9.41 8.25
C GLU A 67 7.24 8.41 9.26
N LYS A 68 6.43 7.47 9.77
CA LYS A 68 6.89 6.40 10.67
C LYS A 68 7.40 5.15 9.92
N CYS A 69 7.07 5.00 8.63
CA CYS A 69 7.45 3.85 7.82
C CYS A 69 8.83 4.07 7.20
N SER A 70 9.66 3.04 7.19
CA SER A 70 10.91 3.08 6.42
C SER A 70 10.64 2.72 4.97
N ILE A 71 10.98 3.60 4.03
CA ILE A 71 10.87 3.30 2.59
C ILE A 71 12.04 2.40 2.22
N THR A 72 11.75 1.14 1.88
CA THR A 72 12.75 0.17 1.42
C THR A 72 13.06 0.34 -0.07
N LEU A 73 12.09 0.77 -0.86
CA LEU A 73 12.26 1.01 -2.29
C LEU A 73 11.34 2.12 -2.77
N CYS A 74 11.88 3.02 -3.59
CA CYS A 74 11.18 4.16 -4.17
C CYS A 74 11.49 4.18 -5.67
N GLU A 75 10.53 3.76 -6.48
CA GLU A 75 10.54 3.88 -7.94
C GLU A 75 9.54 4.95 -8.38
N ASP A 76 9.55 5.31 -9.68
CA ASP A 76 8.71 6.37 -10.25
C ASP A 76 7.21 6.22 -9.94
N SER A 77 6.70 4.99 -9.85
CA SER A 77 5.28 4.72 -9.59
C SER A 77 5.04 3.64 -8.52
N LEU A 78 6.08 3.25 -7.78
CA LEU A 78 6.00 2.22 -6.75
C LEU A 78 6.78 2.65 -5.51
N LEU A 79 6.13 2.54 -4.36
CA LEU A 79 6.75 2.69 -3.05
C LEU A 79 6.61 1.38 -2.30
N VAL A 80 7.73 0.89 -1.77
CA VAL A 80 7.78 -0.26 -0.88
C VAL A 80 8.17 0.23 0.49
N LEU A 81 7.36 -0.12 1.47
CA LEU A 81 7.56 0.22 2.86
C LEU A 81 7.91 -1.03 3.64
N ASP A 82 8.88 -0.88 4.53
CA ASP A 82 9.11 -1.82 5.60
C ASP A 82 8.20 -1.46 6.78
N CYS A 83 7.21 -2.32 7.02
CA CYS A 83 6.29 -2.22 8.14
C CYS A 83 6.61 -3.37 9.10
N PRO A 84 7.62 -3.23 9.99
CA PRO A 84 7.95 -4.27 10.94
C PRO A 84 6.70 -4.55 11.77
N THR A 85 6.24 -5.80 11.72
CA THR A 85 5.10 -6.22 12.55
C THR A 85 5.60 -6.17 13.99
N ALA A 86 5.14 -5.17 14.75
CA ALA A 86 5.36 -5.11 16.20
C ALA A 86 4.93 -6.43 16.87
#